data_AF-A0A2N6EGM4-F1
#
_entry.id   AF-A0A2N6EGM4-F1
#
_cell.length_a   1.000
_cell.length_b   1.000
_cell.length_c   1.000
_cell.angle_alpha   90.00
_cell.angle_beta   90.00
_cell.angle_gamma   90.00
#
_symmetry.space_group_name_H-M   'P 1'
#
loop_
_entity.id
_entity.type
_entity.pdbx_description
1 polymer ?
#
loop_
_entity_poly.entity_id
_entity_poly.type
_entity_poly.pdbx_seq_one_letter_code
_entity_poly.pdbx_strand_id
1 'polypeptide(L)' 'MSQQGIEERDVVTPIIKYCHLDHGAAEKLFDDVALHKMRTVTLPDENILLSDEEAGEFIERYSAEVEPTIWESKRRKN' A
#
# COMPACT_ATOMS: atom_id res chain seq x y z
N MET A 1 -21.70 -26.88 7.06
CA MET A 1 -20.26 -26.83 6.73
C MET A 1 -19.99 -25.39 6.34
N SER A 2 -19.54 -24.58 7.29
CA SER A 2 -19.18 -23.18 7.01
C SER A 2 -17.97 -23.21 6.10
N GLN A 3 -18.13 -22.67 4.89
CA GLN A 3 -17.06 -22.47 3.94
C GLN A 3 -15.96 -21.67 4.65
N GLN A 4 -14.85 -22.33 4.98
CA GLN A 4 -13.62 -21.63 5.35
C GLN A 4 -13.19 -20.94 4.07
N GLY A 5 -13.54 -19.66 3.96
CA GLY A 5 -13.03 -18.77 2.93
C GLY A 5 -11.52 -18.85 2.99
N ILE A 6 -10.91 -19.03 1.83
CA ILE A 6 -9.46 -18.99 1.67
C ILE A 6 -9.07 -17.60 2.18
N GLU A 7 -8.53 -17.52 3.39
CA GLU A 7 -7.85 -16.32 3.87
C GLU A 7 -6.59 -16.20 3.02
N GLU A 8 -6.74 -15.72 1.79
CA GLU A 8 -5.64 -15.07 1.08
C GLU A 8 -5.10 -14.03 2.08
N ARG A 9 -3.88 -14.26 2.55
CA ARG A 9 -3.20 -13.36 3.47
C ARG A 9 -3.07 -12.02 2.75
N ASP A 10 -4.04 -11.14 2.98
CA ASP A 10 -4.07 -9.81 2.39
C ASP A 10 -2.99 -8.96 3.09
N VAL A 11 -1.75 -9.11 2.63
CA VAL A 11 -0.59 -8.35 3.10
C VAL A 11 -0.64 -6.90 2.59
N VAL A 12 -1.48 -6.63 1.58
CA VAL A 12 -1.70 -5.29 1.02
C VAL A 12 -2.48 -4.41 2.00
N THR A 13 -3.51 -4.96 2.66
CA THR A 13 -4.32 -4.23 3.64
C THR A 13 -3.51 -3.55 4.75
N PRO A 14 -2.58 -4.22 5.47
CA PRO A 14 -1.76 -3.54 6.47
C PRO A 14 -0.82 -2.49 5.86
N ILE A 15 -0.34 -2.69 4.62
CA ILE A 15 0.48 -1.69 3.91
C ILE A 15 -0.35 -0.45 3.59
N ILE A 16 -1.56 -0.60 3.04
CA ILE A 16 -2.47 0.52 2.76
C ILE A 16 -2.82 1.27 4.03
N LYS A 17 -3.09 0.57 5.14
CA LYS A 17 -3.31 1.20 6.45
C LYS A 17 -2.09 2.01 6.90
N TYR A 18 -0.88 1.47 6.74
CA TYR A 18 0.34 2.21 7.02
C TYR A 18 0.49 3.45 6.13
N CYS A 19 0.13 3.34 4.85
CA CYS A 19 0.13 4.45 3.92
C CYS A 19 -0.80 5.61 4.35
N HIS A 20 -1.96 5.30 4.93
CA HIS A 20 -2.85 6.32 5.51
C HIS A 20 -2.31 6.96 6.80
N LEU A 21 -1.45 6.25 7.54
CA LEU A 21 -0.84 6.76 8.77
C LEU A 21 0.35 7.67 8.47
N ASP A 22 1.16 7.31 7.48
CA ASP A 22 2.36 8.06 7.07
C ASP A 22 2.39 8.32 5.56
N HIS A 23 1.75 9.41 5.13
CA HIS A 23 1.65 9.79 3.72
C HIS A 23 3.03 10.00 3.04
N GLY A 24 4.07 10.35 3.79
CA GLY A 24 5.41 10.57 3.25
C GLY A 24 6.11 9.26 2.90
N ALA A 25 6.07 8.30 3.82
CA ALA A 25 6.53 6.93 3.57
C ALA A 25 5.68 6.26 2.48
N ALA A 26 4.37 6.54 2.45
CA ALA A 26 3.44 6.05 1.45
C ALA A 26 3.82 6.46 0.02
N GLU A 27 4.07 7.75 -0.22
CA GLU A 27 4.46 8.28 -1.53
C GLU A 27 5.77 7.64 -2.00
N LYS A 28 6.75 7.51 -1.10
CA LYS A 28 8.02 6.85 -1.41
C LYS A 28 7.85 5.35 -1.71
N LEU A 29 7.01 4.65 -0.95
CA LEU A 29 6.71 3.23 -1.17
C LEU A 29 6.05 3.01 -2.53
N PHE A 30 5.08 3.84 -2.87
CA PHE A 30 4.43 3.79 -4.17
C PHE A 30 5.44 4.02 -5.30
N ASP A 31 6.33 5.01 -5.17
CA ASP A 31 7.39 5.28 -6.15
C ASP A 31 8.35 4.07 -6.30
N ASP A 32 8.82 3.51 -5.18
CA ASP A 32 9.68 2.32 -5.18
C ASP A 32 8.99 1.10 -5.85
N VAL A 33 7.70 0.87 -5.56
CA VAL A 33 6.95 -0.28 -6.11
C VAL A 33 6.53 -0.07 -7.57
N ALA A 34 6.08 1.13 -7.94
CA ALA A 34 5.57 1.44 -9.27
C ALA A 34 6.69 1.75 -10.29
N LEU A 35 7.68 2.56 -9.90
CA LEU A 35 8.76 3.01 -10.80
C LEU A 35 9.98 2.10 -10.70
N HIS A 36 10.44 1.79 -9.48
CA HIS A 36 11.65 0.99 -9.27
C HIS A 36 11.39 -0.53 -9.28
N LYS A 37 10.11 -0.94 -9.39
CA LYS A 37 9.66 -2.33 -9.31
C LYS A 37 10.15 -3.05 -8.06
N MET A 38 10.37 -2.32 -6.98
CA MET A 38 10.72 -2.91 -5.70
C MET A 38 9.53 -3.68 -5.16
N ARG A 39 9.81 -4.93 -4.80
CA ARG A 39 8.82 -5.86 -4.25
C ARG A 39 8.94 -5.99 -2.74
N THR A 40 9.95 -5.36 -2.15
CA THR A 40 10.16 -5.35 -0.72
C THR A 40 9.60 -4.07 -0.14
N VAL A 41 8.61 -4.19 0.74
CA VAL A 41 8.01 -3.11 1.50
C VAL A 41 8.52 -3.20 2.93
N THR A 42 9.24 -2.17 3.37
CA THR A 42 9.70 -2.06 4.75
C THR A 42 8.64 -1.34 5.57
N LEU A 43 7.93 -2.08 6.42
CA LEU A 43 7.07 -1.53 7.46
C LEU A 43 7.89 -1.36 8.76
N PRO A 44 7.42 -0.53 9.71
CA PRO A 44 8.07 -0.39 11.00
C PRO A 44 8.09 -1.69 11.83
N ASP A 45 7.13 -2.58 11.61
CA ASP A 45 7.01 -3.84 12.35
C ASP A 45 7.77 -4.99 11.64
N GLU A 46 7.75 -5.02 10.31
CA GLU A 46 8.33 -6.09 9.52
C GLU A 46 8.67 -5.69 8.07
N ASN A 47 9.43 -6.53 7.37
CA ASN A 47 9.64 -6.40 5.93
C ASN A 47 8.73 -7.37 5.20
N ILE A 48 7.82 -6.85 4.39
CA ILE A 48 6.90 -7.61 3.57
C ILE A 48 7.47 -7.75 2.17
N LEU A 49 7.52 -8.97 1.65
CA LEU A 49 7.82 -9.22 0.26
C LEU A 49 6.51 -9.40 -0.50
N LEU A 50 6.23 -8.49 -1.43
CA LEU A 50 5.09 -8.53 -2.33
C LEU A 50 5.41 -9.34 -3.58
N SER A 51 4.50 -10.19 -4.02
CA SER A 51 4.52 -10.76 -5.36
C SER A 51 4.09 -9.70 -6.39
N ASP A 52 4.33 -9.94 -7.68
CA ASP A 52 3.89 -9.01 -8.73
C ASP A 52 2.36 -8.79 -8.74
N GLU A 53 1.58 -9.81 -8.38
CA GLU A 53 0.12 -9.70 -8.22
C GLU A 53 -0.25 -8.77 -7.06
N GLU A 54 0.36 -9.00 -5.88
CA GLU A 54 0.14 -8.18 -4.67
C GLU A 54 0.62 -6.74 -4.86
N ALA A 55 1.71 -6.53 -5.61
CA ALA A 55 2.20 -5.21 -5.97
C ALA A 55 1.21 -4.47 -6.89
N GLY A 56 0.59 -5.17 -7.85
CA GLY A 56 -0.46 -4.63 -8.69
C GLY A 56 -1.67 -4.20 -7.86
N GLU A 57 -2.14 -5.09 -6.99
CA GLU A 57 -3.26 -4.81 -6.09
C GLU A 57 -2.97 -3.63 -5.14
N PHE A 58 -1.75 -3.56 -4.60
CA PHE A 58 -1.31 -2.43 -3.78
C PHE A 58 -1.37 -1.12 -4.58
N ILE A 59 -0.86 -1.07 -5.80
CA ILE A 59 -0.88 0.14 -6.65
C ILE A 59 -2.32 0.57 -6.92
N GLU A 60 -3.21 -0.37 -7.27
CA GLU A 60 -4.62 -0.09 -7.53
C GLU A 60 -5.33 0.46 -6.29
N ARG A 61 -5.17 -0.19 -5.14
CA ARG A 61 -5.77 0.25 -3.88
C ARG A 61 -5.17 1.55 -3.38
N TYR A 62 -3.87 1.75 -3.54
CA TYR A 62 -3.19 3.00 -3.19
C TYR A 62 -3.75 4.17 -4.00
N SER A 63 -3.88 4.00 -5.33
CA SER A 63 -4.40 5.05 -6.20
C SER A 63 -5.88 5.36 -5.92
N ALA A 64 -6.66 4.35 -5.53
CA ALA A 64 -8.08 4.51 -5.19
C ALA A 64 -8.32 5.12 -3.79
N GLU A 65 -7.57 4.71 -2.77
CA GLU A 65 -7.82 5.04 -1.36
C GLU A 65 -6.88 6.14 -0.83
N VAL A 66 -5.58 6.09 -1.18
CA VAL A 66 -4.51 6.88 -0.56
C VAL A 66 -4.16 8.14 -1.37
N GLU A 67 -3.95 8.03 -2.68
CA GLU A 67 -3.67 9.19 -3.57
C GLU A 67 -4.64 10.38 -3.36
N PRO A 68 -5.98 10.19 -3.37
CA PRO A 68 -6.91 11.30 -3.17
C PRO A 68 -6.72 11.97 -1.81
N THR A 69 -6.44 11.21 -0.75
CA THR A 69 -6.23 11.76 0.60
C THR A 69 -4.92 12.54 0.72
N ILE A 70 -3.86 12.11 0.03
CA ILE A 70 -2.58 12.82 -0.03
C ILE A 70 -2.74 14.14 -0.81
N TRP A 71 -3.44 14.11 -1.94
CA TRP A 71 -3.67 15.28 -2.77
C TRP A 71 -4.48 16.35 -2.03
N GLU A 72 -5.55 15.96 -1.35
CA GLU A 72 -6.35 16.87 -0.52
C GLU A 72 -5.53 17.48 0.63
N SER A 73 -4.67 16.68 1.27
CA SER A 73 -3.79 17.13 2.35
C SER A 73 -2.74 18.12 1.88
N LYS A 74 -2.13 17.90 0.71
CA LYS A 74 -1.17 18.85 0.08
C LYS A 74 -1.88 20.16 -0.32
N ARG A 75 -3.10 20.08 -0.83
CA ARG A 75 -3.85 21.25 -1.32
C ARG A 75 -4.39 22.15 -0.21
N ARG A 76 -4.69 21.62 0.99
CA ARG A 76 -5.09 22.43 2.16
C ARG A 76 -3.99 23.29 2.77
N LYS A 77 -2.72 23.04 2.43
CA LYS A 77 -1.57 23.73 3.02
C LYS A 77 -1.11 24.95 2.22
N ASN A 78 -1.81 25.29 1.14
CA ASN A 78 -1.47 26.35 0.20
C ASN A 78 -2.52 27.46 0.17
#